data_AF-A0A420G3H6-F1
#
_entry.id   AF-A0A420G3H6-F1
#
_cell.length_a   1.000
_cell.length_b   1.000
_cell.length_c   1.000
_cell.angle_alpha   90.00
_cell.angle_beta   90.00
_cell.angle_gamma   90.00
#
_symmetry.space_group_name_H-M   'P 1'
#
loop_
_entity.id
_entity.type
_entity.pdbx_description
1 polymer ?
#
loop_
_entity_poly.entity_id
_entity_poly.type
_entity_poly.pdbx_seq_one_letter_code
_entity_poly.pdbx_strand_id
1 'polypeptide(L)'
;METFENIKLTTAFKQFCDLFNFKPEEVVQEFIDKIDIAEYMCDPMKPDRWANLFAMEYLIQYTQSENSIVEYREFAEEWVKMMETGGDDLIGNTRLLLDAWHKKVLEDRIHSIMKEDEGDDIA
;
A
#
# COMPACT_ATOMS: atom_id res chain seq x y z
N MET A 1 15.29 -17.94 -3.36
CA MET A 1 14.42 -17.01 -2.60
C MET A 1 14.31 -17.58 -1.19
N GLU A 2 15.05 -17.01 -0.23
CA GLU A 2 15.05 -17.40 1.20
C GLU A 2 14.03 -16.57 2.02
N THR A 3 13.15 -15.83 1.36
CA THR A 3 12.34 -14.76 1.98
C THR A 3 11.13 -15.22 2.79
N PHE A 4 10.79 -16.53 2.76
CA PHE A 4 9.63 -17.06 3.50
C PHE A 4 9.99 -17.82 4.79
N GLU A 5 11.29 -17.98 5.12
CA GLU A 5 11.73 -18.74 6.30
C GLU A 5 11.16 -18.21 7.63
N ASN A 6 10.74 -16.95 7.65
CA ASN A 6 10.18 -16.28 8.83
C ASN A 6 8.65 -16.12 8.83
N ILE A 7 7.92 -16.62 7.82
CA ILE A 7 6.45 -16.52 7.82
C ILE A 7 5.84 -17.71 8.57
N LYS A 8 5.25 -17.41 9.73
CA LYS A 8 4.51 -18.41 10.50
C LYS A 8 3.16 -18.71 9.83
N LEU A 9 3.08 -19.84 9.14
CA LEU A 9 1.84 -20.35 8.57
C LEU A 9 0.95 -20.96 9.66
N THR A 10 -0.30 -20.51 9.76
CA THR A 10 -1.28 -21.07 10.70
C THR A 10 -1.70 -22.47 10.29
N THR A 11 -2.19 -23.26 11.25
CA THR A 11 -2.72 -24.60 10.95
C THR A 11 -3.87 -24.55 9.94
N ALA A 12 -4.78 -23.57 10.07
CA ALA A 12 -5.91 -23.41 9.16
C ALA A 12 -5.46 -23.11 7.72
N PHE A 13 -4.44 -22.26 7.55
CA PHE A 13 -3.92 -21.96 6.22
C PHE A 13 -3.21 -23.15 5.58
N LYS A 14 -2.45 -23.92 6.37
CA LYS A 14 -1.84 -25.17 5.90
C LYS A 14 -2.91 -26.17 5.46
N GLN A 15 -3.94 -26.38 6.27
CA GLN A 15 -5.06 -27.25 5.93
C GLN A 15 -5.77 -26.82 4.65
N PHE A 16 -6.00 -25.51 4.46
CA PHE A 16 -6.54 -24.99 3.21
C PHE A 16 -5.65 -25.35 2.02
N CYS A 17 -4.34 -25.12 2.13
CA CYS A 17 -3.38 -25.48 1.08
C CYS A 17 -3.39 -26.99 0.79
N ASP A 18 -3.38 -27.83 1.82
CA ASP A 18 -3.38 -29.29 1.69
C ASP A 18 -4.68 -29.81 1.03
N LEU A 19 -5.84 -29.24 1.41
CA LEU A 19 -7.16 -29.64 0.88
C LEU A 19 -7.27 -29.39 -0.63
N PHE A 20 -6.68 -28.30 -1.12
CA PHE A 20 -6.79 -27.88 -2.52
C PHE A 20 -5.50 -28.07 -3.31
N ASN A 21 -4.48 -28.72 -2.71
CA ASN A 21 -3.18 -28.98 -3.30
C ASN A 21 -2.48 -27.70 -3.81
N PHE A 22 -2.55 -26.62 -3.01
CA PHE A 22 -1.81 -25.39 -3.25
C PHE A 22 -0.49 -25.41 -2.48
N LYS A 23 0.52 -24.73 -2.99
CA LYS A 23 1.70 -24.39 -2.19
C LYS A 23 1.48 -23.07 -1.46
N PRO A 24 1.77 -22.98 -0.16
CA PRO A 24 1.63 -21.73 0.61
C PRO A 24 2.30 -20.52 -0.04
N GLU A 25 3.50 -20.69 -0.58
CA GLU A 25 4.27 -19.63 -1.22
C GLU A 25 3.61 -19.11 -2.50
N GLU A 26 2.95 -19.98 -3.27
CA GLU A 26 2.24 -19.60 -4.50
C GLU A 26 1.00 -18.75 -4.15
N VAL A 27 0.27 -19.13 -3.11
CA VAL A 27 -0.92 -18.38 -2.65
C VAL A 27 -0.52 -17.01 -2.10
N VAL A 28 0.55 -16.93 -1.30
CA VAL A 28 1.04 -15.66 -0.76
C VAL A 28 1.58 -14.76 -1.86
N GLN A 29 2.33 -15.31 -2.83
CA GLN A 29 2.84 -14.53 -3.95
C GLN A 29 1.69 -13.99 -4.81
N GLU A 30 0.68 -14.79 -5.13
CA GLU A 30 -0.50 -14.35 -5.88
C GLU A 30 -1.23 -13.20 -5.15
N PHE A 31 -1.35 -13.28 -3.82
CA PHE A 31 -1.93 -12.20 -3.04
C PHE A 31 -1.12 -10.89 -3.16
N ILE A 32 0.21 -10.98 -3.10
CA ILE A 32 1.11 -9.81 -3.23
C ILE A 32 1.04 -9.23 -4.65
N ASP A 33 1.04 -10.08 -5.67
CA ASP A 33 1.00 -9.68 -7.08
C ASP A 33 -0.31 -8.97 -7.46
N LYS A 34 -1.35 -9.13 -6.63
CA LYS A 34 -2.66 -8.46 -6.78
C LYS A 34 -2.76 -7.09 -6.10
N ILE A 35 -1.69 -6.61 -5.45
CA ILE A 35 -1.68 -5.27 -4.88
C ILE A 35 -1.55 -4.24 -6.00
N ASP A 36 -2.62 -3.49 -6.20
CA ASP A 36 -2.73 -2.32 -7.06
C ASP A 36 -3.71 -1.33 -6.44
N ILE A 37 -3.17 -0.38 -5.67
CA ILE A 37 -3.96 0.63 -4.97
C ILE A 37 -4.71 1.53 -5.96
N ALA A 38 -4.14 1.81 -7.13
CA ALA A 38 -4.79 2.64 -8.14
C ALA A 38 -6.05 1.96 -8.68
N GLU A 39 -5.94 0.67 -9.00
CA GLU A 39 -7.07 -0.13 -9.45
C GLU A 39 -8.18 -0.18 -8.40
N TYR A 40 -7.81 -0.35 -7.12
CA TYR A 40 -8.78 -0.36 -6.03
C TYR A 40 -9.45 1.00 -5.80
N MET A 41 -8.71 2.10 -5.92
CA MET A 41 -9.27 3.45 -5.80
C MET A 41 -10.25 3.78 -6.92
N CYS A 42 -9.98 3.31 -8.15
CA CYS A 42 -10.85 3.54 -9.30
C CYS A 42 -12.03 2.57 -9.38
N ASP A 43 -11.87 1.32 -8.92
CA ASP A 43 -12.92 0.29 -8.93
C ASP A 43 -12.84 -0.59 -7.67
N PRO A 44 -13.35 -0.09 -6.52
CA PRO A 44 -13.27 -0.80 -5.24
C PRO A 44 -14.20 -2.03 -5.18
N MET A 45 -15.00 -2.28 -6.22
CA MET A 45 -15.95 -3.40 -6.28
C MET A 45 -15.45 -4.56 -7.14
N LYS A 46 -14.22 -4.49 -7.69
CA LYS A 46 -13.65 -5.61 -8.44
C LYS A 46 -13.63 -6.92 -7.65
N PRO A 47 -13.90 -8.08 -8.28
CA PRO A 47 -13.95 -9.36 -7.60
C PRO A 47 -12.63 -9.76 -6.89
N ASP A 48 -11.48 -9.34 -7.39
CA ASP A 48 -10.14 -9.66 -6.88
C ASP A 48 -9.53 -8.57 -5.98
N ARG A 49 -10.36 -7.65 -5.48
CA ARG A 49 -9.96 -6.53 -4.61
C ARG A 49 -9.30 -6.88 -3.27
N TRP A 50 -9.30 -8.15 -2.86
CA TRP A 50 -9.03 -8.54 -1.47
C TRP A 50 -7.64 -8.15 -0.96
N ALA A 51 -6.62 -8.21 -1.82
CA ALA A 51 -5.27 -7.76 -1.48
C ALA A 51 -5.23 -6.26 -1.16
N ASN A 52 -5.90 -5.46 -2.00
CA ASN A 52 -5.98 -4.01 -1.82
C ASN A 52 -6.84 -3.62 -0.62
N LEU A 53 -7.97 -4.29 -0.41
CA LEU A 53 -8.80 -4.07 0.78
C LEU A 53 -8.01 -4.32 2.06
N PHE A 54 -7.28 -5.44 2.13
CA PHE A 54 -6.42 -5.73 3.27
C PHE A 54 -5.37 -4.63 3.50
N ALA A 55 -4.70 -4.18 2.44
CA ALA A 55 -3.69 -3.12 2.54
C ALA A 55 -4.29 -1.80 3.05
N MET A 56 -5.49 -1.42 2.60
CA MET A 56 -6.17 -0.21 3.05
C MET A 56 -6.65 -0.29 4.50
N GLU A 57 -7.21 -1.43 4.92
CA GLU A 57 -7.60 -1.64 6.32
C GLU A 57 -6.38 -1.65 7.24
N TYR A 58 -5.28 -2.25 6.79
CA TYR A 58 -4.01 -2.22 7.51
C TYR A 58 -3.49 -0.78 7.67
N LEU A 59 -3.52 0.01 6.60
CA LEU A 59 -3.21 1.44 6.66
C LEU A 59 -4.12 2.14 7.70
N ILE A 60 -5.44 2.01 7.61
CA ILE A 60 -6.36 2.67 8.54
C ILE A 60 -6.09 2.29 10.00
N GLN A 61 -5.84 1.00 10.26
CA GLN A 61 -5.63 0.48 11.60
C GLN A 61 -4.34 1.00 12.24
N TYR A 62 -3.26 1.10 11.46
CA TYR A 62 -1.91 1.34 11.98
C TYR A 62 -1.36 2.73 11.72
N THR A 63 -2.02 3.55 10.90
CA THR A 63 -1.58 4.92 10.58
C THR A 63 -2.26 5.98 11.45
N GLN A 64 -2.36 5.73 12.76
CA GLN A 64 -3.00 6.63 13.72
C GLN A 64 -2.19 7.91 14.06
N SER A 65 -1.17 8.29 13.27
CA SER A 65 -0.41 9.53 13.53
C SER A 65 -1.06 10.71 12.80
N GLU A 66 -1.25 11.85 13.49
CA GLU A 66 -1.86 13.07 12.90
C GLU A 66 -1.13 13.55 11.63
N ASN A 67 0.20 13.36 11.54
CA ASN A 67 0.99 13.75 10.36
C ASN A 67 0.64 12.94 9.10
N SER A 68 0.34 11.65 9.25
CA SER A 68 -0.03 10.81 8.11
C SER A 68 -1.37 11.21 7.47
N ILE A 69 -2.26 11.83 8.26
CA ILE A 69 -3.55 12.34 7.80
C ILE A 69 -3.36 13.60 6.93
N VAL A 70 -2.32 14.40 7.19
CA VAL A 70 -2.03 15.63 6.44
C VAL A 70 -1.43 15.31 5.07
N GLU A 71 -0.43 14.42 5.00
CA GLU A 71 0.18 13.99 3.73
C GLU A 71 -0.83 13.25 2.83
N TYR A 72 -1.73 12.48 3.43
CA TYR A 72 -2.80 11.80 2.71
C TYR A 72 -3.85 12.78 2.17
N ARG A 73 -4.07 13.92 2.83
CA ARG A 73 -5.02 14.94 2.40
C ARG A 73 -4.62 15.55 1.06
N GLU A 74 -3.36 15.95 0.90
CA GLU A 74 -2.91 16.59 -0.35
C GLU A 74 -3.09 15.65 -1.54
N PHE A 75 -2.65 14.39 -1.38
CA PHE A 75 -2.89 13.35 -2.37
C PHE A 75 -4.38 13.15 -2.67
N ALA A 76 -5.22 13.05 -1.63
CA ALA A 76 -6.65 12.85 -1.80
C ALA A 76 -7.32 14.01 -2.55
N GLU A 77 -6.93 15.26 -2.30
CA GLU A 77 -7.45 16.43 -3.01
C GLU A 77 -7.06 16.43 -4.49
N GLU A 78 -5.82 16.07 -4.83
CA GLU A 78 -5.37 15.93 -6.22
C GLU A 78 -6.09 14.78 -6.94
N TRP A 79 -6.26 13.65 -6.23
CA TRP A 79 -6.98 12.50 -6.76
C TRP A 79 -8.45 12.81 -7.04
N VAL A 80 -9.16 13.45 -6.11
CA VAL A 80 -10.57 13.86 -6.30
C VAL A 80 -10.70 14.78 -7.51
N LYS A 81 -9.84 15.80 -7.64
CA LYS A 81 -9.85 16.70 -8.80
C LYS A 81 -9.66 15.94 -10.11
N MET A 82 -8.72 15.00 -10.15
CA MET A 82 -8.47 14.17 -11.33
C MET A 82 -9.71 13.33 -11.69
N MET A 83 -10.36 12.71 -10.70
CA MET A 83 -11.58 11.94 -10.91
C MET A 83 -12.76 12.80 -11.38
N GLU A 84 -12.90 14.02 -10.86
CA GLU A 84 -13.94 14.98 -11.28
C GLU A 84 -13.73 15.47 -12.71
N THR A 85 -12.48 15.68 -13.13
CA THR A 85 -12.16 16.06 -14.52
C THR A 85 -12.38 14.93 -15.53
N GLY A 86 -12.38 13.68 -15.06
CA GLY A 86 -12.54 12.49 -15.88
C GLY A 86 -11.37 12.27 -16.85
N GLY A 87 -11.57 11.34 -17.81
CA GLY A 87 -10.58 10.99 -18.82
C GLY A 87 -10.67 9.52 -19.23
N ASP A 88 -9.96 9.14 -20.29
CA ASP A 88 -10.06 7.79 -20.85
C ASP A 88 -9.28 6.74 -20.03
N ASP A 89 -8.27 7.15 -19.25
CA ASP A 89 -7.42 6.24 -18.45
C ASP A 89 -7.30 6.68 -16.99
N LEU A 90 -8.40 6.54 -16.24
CA LEU A 90 -8.44 6.88 -14.81
C LEU A 90 -7.45 6.06 -13.97
N ILE A 91 -7.25 4.79 -14.31
CA ILE A 91 -6.35 3.91 -13.57
C ILE A 91 -4.90 4.32 -13.81
N GLY A 92 -4.49 4.51 -15.06
CA GLY A 92 -3.14 4.97 -15.41
C GLY A 92 -2.81 6.33 -14.79
N ASN A 93 -3.75 7.27 -14.84
CA ASN A 93 -3.60 8.57 -14.20
C ASN A 93 -3.47 8.46 -12.67
N THR A 94 -4.25 7.57 -12.04
CA THR A 94 -4.14 7.33 -10.58
C THR A 94 -2.80 6.70 -10.22
N ARG A 95 -2.27 5.76 -11.03
CA ARG A 95 -0.93 5.19 -10.81
C ARG A 95 0.16 6.26 -10.87
N LEU A 96 0.10 7.16 -11.86
CA LEU A 96 1.05 8.27 -11.98
C LEU A 96 1.01 9.21 -10.76
N LEU A 97 -0.19 9.49 -10.25
CA LEU A 97 -0.35 10.31 -9.05
C LEU A 97 0.22 9.62 -7.80
N LEU A 98 -0.04 8.32 -7.63
CA LEU A 98 0.53 7.52 -6.55
C LEU A 98 2.06 7.46 -6.62
N ASP A 99 2.64 7.32 -7.82
CA ASP A 99 4.10 7.33 -8.00
C ASP A 99 4.73 8.67 -7.60
N ALA A 100 4.07 9.78 -7.93
CA ALA A 100 4.52 11.11 -7.52
C ALA A 100 4.44 11.28 -6.00
N TRP A 101 3.32 10.86 -5.39
CA TRP A 101 3.14 10.90 -3.94
C TRP A 101 4.15 10.03 -3.21
N HIS A 102 4.40 8.81 -3.68
CA HIS A 102 5.40 7.90 -3.12
C HIS A 102 6.80 8.54 -3.08
N LYS A 103 7.23 9.18 -4.18
CA LYS A 103 8.51 9.89 -4.23
C LYS A 103 8.58 11.01 -3.19
N LYS A 104 7.53 11.84 -3.12
CA LYS A 104 7.45 12.93 -2.15
C LYS A 104 7.55 12.43 -0.71
N VAL A 105 6.79 11.39 -0.34
CA VAL A 105 6.82 10.80 1.00
C VAL A 105 8.22 10.25 1.35
N LEU A 106 8.91 9.63 0.39
CA LEU A 106 10.29 9.17 0.63
C LEU A 106 11.26 10.33 0.82
N GLU A 107 11.14 11.39 0.02
CA GLU A 107 11.95 12.61 0.16
C GLU A 107 11.72 13.28 1.52
N ASP A 108 10.46 13.45 1.94
CA ASP A 108 10.11 14.06 3.23
C ASP A 108 10.63 13.24 4.43
N ARG A 109 10.60 11.90 4.32
CA ARG A 109 11.19 11.00 5.33
C ARG A 109 12.71 11.15 5.41
N ILE A 110 13.41 11.24 4.27
CA ILE A 110 14.86 11.47 4.24
C ILE A 110 15.21 12.80 4.90
N HIS A 111 14.50 13.88 4.55
CA HIS A 111 14.72 15.20 5.14
C HIS A 111 14.45 15.23 6.65
N SER A 112 13.47 14.47 7.12
CA SER A 112 13.14 14.38 8.55
C SER A 112 14.27 13.71 9.34
N ILE A 113 14.79 12.57 8.84
CA ILE A 113 15.94 11.88 9.45
C ILE A 113 17.17 12.79 9.47
N MET A 114 17.45 13.49 8.36
CA MET A 114 18.61 14.40 8.30
C MET A 114 18.50 15.58 9.27
N LYS A 115 17.29 16.10 9.51
CA LYS A 115 17.07 17.19 10.49
C LYS A 115 17.14 16.72 11.94
N GLU A 116 16.78 15.47 12.22
CA GLU A 116 16.92 14.88 13.54
C GLU A 116 18.41 14.65 13.89
N ASP A 117 19.22 14.25 12.91
CA ASP A 117 20.67 14.05 13.09
C ASP A 117 21.45 15.37 13.31
N GLU A 118 21.00 16.51 12.76
CA GLU A 118 21.62 17.83 13.00
C GLU A 118 21.31 18.44 14.38
N GLY A 119 20.39 17.83 15.15
CA GLY A 119 19.92 18.32 16.44
C GLY A 119 20.65 17.77 17.67
N ASP A 120 21.48 16.72 17.52
CA ASP A 120 22.09 15.98 18.65
C ASP A 120 23.53 16.42 19.00
N ASP A 121 24.07 17.43 18.30
CA ASP A 121 25.46 17.92 18.48
C ASP A 121 25.57 19.23 19.29
N ILE A 122 24.56 19.57 20.10
CA ILE A 122 24.64 20.68 21.07
C ILE A 122 24.14 20.24 22.45
N ALA A 123 24.96 19.47 23.16
CA ALA A 123 24.85 19.25 24.61
C ALA A 123 26.20 19.49 25.30
#